data_AF-A0A7S4BIV5-F1
#
_entry.id   AF-A0A7S4BIV5-F1
#
_cell.length_a   1.000
_cell.length_b   1.000
_cell.length_c   1.000
_cell.angle_alpha   90.00
_cell.angle_beta   90.00
_cell.angle_gamma   90.00
#
_symmetry.space_group_name_H-M   'P 1'
#
loop_
_entity.id
_entity.type
_entity.pdbx_description
1 polymer ?
#
loop_
_entity_poly.entity_id
_entity_poly.type
_entity_poly.pdbx_seq_one_letter_code
_entity_poly.pdbx_strand_id
1 'polypeptide(L)'
;ATAPTAAPSPAASPRASSISWKMVAKNKGFRQQQEAGKQAKTESLRAEYKEAKQAASECWAAKLYCECLEHLNLCIKCNSKSDALFRFRAKVHARLGSFEEALEDASTALSINPSSSANYILEAKYMHTLHRLSDAGSTLLQGLTGVAESDLASGTSFAHLLDSVRRDRAYFRKPLSEPSSCFDKSAARATSTGKTSVFDPRKIFDTDGFNAKKPDRPSLFLVERTTTSVQVRWEEPYNGGDPIYRYVLQMAAYEVRWDEKKKMLLDNYCDFVKVQECKYRTREVTVPNLLPDNEYKFRLAAINSIGKSEWSVELET
;
A
#
# COMPACT_ATOMS: atom_id res chain seq x y z
N ALA A 1 97.47 -4.83 -25.43
CA ALA A 1 97.13 -6.15 -24.86
C ALA A 1 97.13 -5.99 -23.34
N THR A 2 95.97 -5.78 -22.75
CA THR A 2 95.81 -5.58 -21.30
C THR A 2 94.43 -6.11 -20.93
N ALA A 3 94.39 -7.35 -20.46
CA ALA A 3 93.24 -7.96 -19.81
C ALA A 3 93.51 -7.99 -18.30
N PRO A 4 92.51 -7.70 -17.44
CA PRO A 4 92.73 -7.51 -16.01
C PRO A 4 92.68 -8.82 -15.22
N THR A 5 93.48 -8.80 -14.15
CA THR A 5 93.69 -9.83 -13.14
C THR A 5 92.41 -10.13 -12.35
N ALA A 6 92.00 -11.40 -12.32
CA ALA A 6 90.88 -11.87 -11.49
C ALA A 6 91.31 -11.99 -10.01
N ALA A 7 90.59 -11.33 -9.11
CA ALA A 7 90.74 -11.44 -7.66
C ALA A 7 90.07 -12.73 -7.13
N PRO A 8 90.58 -13.34 -6.04
CA PRO A 8 90.01 -14.55 -5.47
C PRO A 8 88.75 -14.24 -4.66
N SER A 9 87.74 -15.10 -4.80
CA SER A 9 86.47 -15.05 -4.07
C SER A 9 86.66 -15.39 -2.58
N PRO A 10 86.01 -14.67 -1.65
CA PRO A 10 86.07 -15.02 -0.23
C PRO A 10 85.15 -16.21 0.06
N ALA A 11 85.71 -17.24 0.69
CA ALA A 11 84.97 -18.38 1.21
C ALA A 11 83.95 -17.93 2.28
N ALA A 12 82.67 -17.90 1.91
CA ALA A 12 81.58 -17.62 2.83
C ALA A 12 81.36 -18.82 3.76
N SER A 13 81.39 -18.59 5.08
CA SER A 13 81.17 -19.63 6.08
C SER A 13 79.74 -20.21 6.00
N PRO A 14 79.55 -21.55 6.11
CA PRO A 14 78.25 -22.19 5.92
C PRO A 14 77.31 -22.11 7.15
N ARG A 15 77.74 -21.50 8.27
CA ARG A 15 76.97 -21.52 9.53
C ARG A 15 75.90 -20.43 9.63
N ALA A 16 76.07 -19.28 8.97
CA ALA A 16 75.12 -18.16 9.04
C ALA A 16 73.81 -18.40 8.23
N SER A 17 73.87 -19.22 7.18
CA SER A 17 72.70 -19.52 6.33
C SER A 17 71.72 -20.50 7.00
N SER A 18 72.20 -21.54 7.69
CA SER A 18 71.31 -22.56 8.28
C SER A 18 70.42 -22.05 9.42
N ILE A 19 70.88 -21.02 10.15
CA ILE A 19 70.13 -20.40 11.26
C ILE A 19 68.98 -19.55 10.69
N SER A 20 69.21 -18.88 9.56
CA SER A 20 68.19 -18.08 8.86
C SER A 20 67.03 -18.94 8.35
N TRP A 21 67.31 -20.08 7.71
CA TRP A 21 66.27 -20.99 7.22
C TRP A 21 65.42 -21.62 8.33
N LYS A 22 66.03 -21.94 9.48
CA LYS A 22 65.31 -22.46 10.66
C LYS A 22 64.37 -21.41 11.27
N MET A 23 64.80 -20.14 11.35
CA MET A 23 63.93 -19.04 11.82
C MET A 23 62.79 -18.78 10.84
N VAL A 24 63.07 -18.74 9.54
CA VAL A 24 62.04 -18.55 8.50
C VAL A 24 61.01 -19.68 8.55
N ALA A 25 61.45 -20.95 8.67
CA ALA A 25 60.55 -22.10 8.80
C ALA A 25 59.69 -22.04 10.07
N LYS A 26 60.27 -21.66 11.22
CA LYS A 26 59.56 -21.51 12.49
C LYS A 26 58.52 -20.37 12.44
N ASN A 27 58.86 -19.25 11.80
CA ASN A 27 57.95 -18.13 11.59
C ASN A 27 56.82 -18.47 10.59
N LYS A 28 57.12 -19.29 9.58
CA LYS A 28 56.12 -19.83 8.64
C LYS A 28 55.11 -20.75 9.35
N GLY A 29 55.59 -21.66 10.21
CA GLY A 29 54.72 -22.54 11.00
C GLY A 29 53.84 -21.78 12.00
N PHE A 30 54.36 -20.73 12.63
CA PHE A 30 53.58 -19.87 13.53
C PHE A 30 52.48 -19.09 12.78
N ARG A 31 52.78 -18.54 11.60
CA ARG A 31 51.77 -17.91 10.74
C ARG A 31 50.69 -18.89 10.30
N GLN A 32 51.07 -20.11 9.91
CA GLN A 32 50.13 -21.16 9.54
C GLN A 32 49.22 -21.56 10.72
N GLN A 33 49.74 -21.64 11.94
CA GLN A 33 48.91 -21.89 13.12
C GLN A 33 47.93 -20.75 13.40
N GLN A 34 48.34 -19.49 13.22
CA GLN A 34 47.44 -18.34 13.37
C GLN A 34 46.36 -18.31 12.27
N GLU A 35 46.72 -18.65 11.03
CA GLU A 35 45.77 -18.73 9.92
C GLU A 35 44.78 -19.89 10.12
N ALA A 36 45.24 -21.07 10.53
CA ALA A 36 44.39 -22.20 10.86
C ALA A 36 43.44 -21.89 12.03
N GLY A 37 43.92 -21.20 13.06
CA GLY A 37 43.08 -20.73 14.17
C GLY A 37 42.01 -19.72 13.72
N LYS A 38 42.36 -18.80 12.81
CA LYS A 38 41.38 -17.88 12.20
C LYS A 38 40.36 -18.61 11.34
N GLN A 39 40.80 -19.58 10.54
CA GLN A 39 39.93 -20.41 9.69
C GLN A 39 38.95 -21.23 10.53
N ALA A 40 39.42 -21.93 11.56
CA ALA A 40 38.57 -22.69 12.47
C ALA A 40 37.52 -21.79 13.16
N LYS A 41 37.91 -20.57 13.57
CA LYS A 41 36.96 -19.60 14.14
C LYS A 41 35.91 -19.15 13.12
N THR A 42 36.30 -18.91 11.87
CA THR A 42 35.34 -18.55 10.81
C THR A 42 34.41 -19.70 10.45
N GLU A 43 34.89 -20.94 10.48
CA GLU A 43 34.08 -22.14 10.24
C GLU A 43 33.07 -22.38 11.35
N SER A 44 33.46 -22.19 12.62
CA SER A 44 32.55 -22.22 13.77
C SER A 44 31.43 -21.18 13.62
N LEU A 45 31.79 -19.92 13.36
CA LEU A 45 30.80 -18.85 13.14
C LEU A 45 29.88 -19.14 11.95
N ARG A 46 30.40 -19.79 10.91
CA ARG A 46 29.60 -20.19 9.73
C ARG A 46 28.63 -21.33 10.06
N ALA A 47 29.01 -22.27 10.94
CA ALA A 47 28.12 -23.32 11.42
C ALA A 47 27.00 -22.73 12.28
N GLU A 48 27.34 -21.88 13.26
CA GLU A 48 26.37 -21.15 14.11
C GLU A 48 25.37 -20.34 13.26
N TYR A 49 25.86 -19.64 12.24
CA TYR A 49 25.00 -18.91 11.30
C TYR A 49 24.02 -19.83 10.55
N LYS A 50 24.47 -21.01 10.10
CA LYS A 50 23.61 -21.95 9.36
C LYS A 50 22.50 -22.48 10.26
N GLU A 51 22.83 -22.86 11.48
CA GLU A 51 21.89 -23.35 12.48
C GLU A 51 20.86 -22.26 12.85
N ALA A 52 21.32 -21.06 13.18
CA ALA A 52 20.44 -19.92 13.48
C ALA A 52 19.51 -19.59 12.31
N LYS A 53 19.99 -19.70 11.07
CA LYS A 53 19.18 -19.47 9.87
C LYS A 53 18.11 -20.55 9.67
N GLN A 54 18.42 -21.81 9.96
CA GLN A 54 17.46 -22.91 9.93
C GLN A 54 16.38 -22.71 10.99
N ALA A 55 16.77 -22.46 12.24
CA ALA A 55 15.84 -22.17 13.32
C ALA A 55 14.93 -20.97 13.00
N ALA A 56 15.47 -19.87 12.47
CA ALA A 56 14.67 -18.71 12.05
C ALA A 56 13.62 -19.08 10.98
N SER A 57 13.96 -19.97 10.04
CA SER A 57 13.03 -20.43 9.01
C SER A 57 11.91 -21.32 9.57
N GLU A 58 12.22 -22.13 10.58
CA GLU A 58 11.26 -22.98 11.29
C GLU A 58 10.31 -22.14 12.14
N CYS A 59 10.82 -21.19 12.93
CA CYS A 59 9.99 -20.24 13.69
C CYS A 59 9.08 -19.42 12.79
N TRP A 60 9.57 -19.00 11.61
CA TRP A 60 8.75 -18.30 10.61
C TRP A 60 7.61 -19.19 10.10
N ALA A 61 7.87 -20.46 9.81
CA ALA A 61 6.85 -21.42 9.41
C ALA A 61 5.82 -21.67 10.53
N ALA A 62 6.27 -21.71 11.78
CA ALA A 62 5.45 -21.85 12.98
C ALA A 62 4.67 -20.58 13.39
N LYS A 63 4.92 -19.44 12.72
CA LYS A 63 4.38 -18.09 13.05
C LYS A 63 4.78 -17.60 14.45
N LEU A 64 5.89 -18.11 15.00
CA LEU A 64 6.46 -17.65 16.26
C LEU A 64 7.40 -16.47 15.98
N TYR A 65 6.82 -15.27 15.87
CA TYR A 65 7.54 -14.08 15.41
C TYR A 65 8.59 -13.56 16.39
N CYS A 66 8.33 -13.64 17.70
CA CYS A 66 9.28 -13.16 18.72
C CYS A 66 10.56 -14.01 18.74
N GLU A 67 10.43 -15.34 18.77
CA GLU A 67 11.57 -16.28 18.70
C GLU A 67 12.32 -16.15 17.36
N CYS A 68 11.58 -15.92 16.26
CA CYS A 68 12.17 -15.67 14.96
C CYS A 68 13.11 -14.44 14.97
N LEU A 69 12.74 -13.36 15.68
CA LEU A 69 13.60 -12.18 15.84
C LEU A 69 14.89 -12.50 16.60
N GLU A 70 14.84 -13.35 17.64
CA GLU A 70 16.03 -13.75 18.40
C GLU A 70 17.04 -14.49 17.50
N HIS A 71 16.56 -15.48 16.73
CA HIS A 71 17.39 -16.20 15.78
C HIS A 71 17.91 -15.29 14.65
N LEU A 72 17.12 -14.33 14.17
CA LEU A 72 17.59 -13.34 13.20
C LEU A 72 18.66 -12.41 13.77
N ASN A 73 18.54 -12.00 15.05
CA ASN A 73 19.57 -11.21 15.71
C ASN A 73 20.89 -11.99 15.85
N LEU A 74 20.84 -13.30 16.11
CA LEU A 74 22.02 -14.17 16.05
C LEU A 74 22.61 -14.19 14.63
N CYS A 75 21.77 -14.32 13.60
CA CYS A 75 22.21 -14.31 12.21
C CYS A 75 22.93 -13.00 11.84
N ILE A 76 22.42 -11.85 12.31
CA ILE A 76 23.00 -10.53 12.07
C ILE A 76 24.33 -10.36 12.82
N LYS A 77 24.45 -10.90 14.05
CA LYS A 77 25.73 -10.94 14.78
C LYS A 77 26.81 -11.69 14.00
N CYS A 78 26.45 -12.80 13.36
CA CYS A 78 27.37 -13.58 12.54
C CYS A 78 27.67 -12.91 11.18
N ASN A 79 26.67 -12.26 10.57
CA ASN A 79 26.80 -11.60 9.26
C ASN A 79 26.05 -10.25 9.22
N SER A 80 26.77 -9.18 9.58
CA SER A 80 26.21 -7.83 9.65
C SER A 80 26.09 -7.12 8.28
N LYS A 81 26.62 -7.71 7.21
CA LYS A 81 26.70 -7.06 5.88
C LYS A 81 25.68 -7.60 4.87
N SER A 82 24.69 -8.38 5.31
CA SER A 82 23.68 -8.95 4.41
C SER A 82 22.39 -8.13 4.44
N ASP A 83 22.07 -7.46 3.34
CA ASP A 83 20.80 -6.71 3.18
C ASP A 83 19.57 -7.62 3.34
N ALA A 84 19.66 -8.86 2.84
CA ALA A 84 18.56 -9.82 2.90
C ALA A 84 18.13 -10.12 4.34
N LEU A 85 19.05 -10.20 5.30
CA LEU A 85 18.74 -10.45 6.71
C LEU A 85 17.91 -9.30 7.31
N PHE A 86 18.29 -8.05 7.04
CA PHE A 86 17.52 -6.88 7.48
C PHE A 86 16.15 -6.82 6.81
N ARG A 87 16.05 -7.15 5.50
CA ARG A 87 14.75 -7.27 4.84
C ARG A 87 13.84 -8.30 5.48
N PHE A 88 14.38 -9.46 5.87
CA PHE A 88 13.62 -10.49 6.59
C PHE A 88 13.22 -10.02 7.98
N ARG A 89 14.12 -9.37 8.74
CA ARG A 89 13.82 -8.84 10.08
C ARG A 89 12.73 -7.76 10.03
N ALA A 90 12.79 -6.84 9.07
CA ALA A 90 11.73 -5.86 8.82
C ALA A 90 10.37 -6.52 8.57
N LYS A 91 10.35 -7.60 7.79
CA LYS A 91 9.12 -8.35 7.52
C LYS A 91 8.55 -9.02 8.77
N VAL A 92 9.39 -9.48 9.69
CA VAL A 92 8.96 -10.03 10.98
C VAL A 92 8.40 -8.92 11.88
N HIS A 93 9.08 -7.78 11.99
CA HIS A 93 8.57 -6.61 12.72
C HIS A 93 7.21 -6.13 12.20
N ALA A 94 7.02 -6.10 10.88
CA ALA A 94 5.74 -5.79 10.28
C ALA A 94 4.62 -6.79 10.64
N ARG A 95 4.94 -8.07 10.87
CA ARG A 95 3.96 -9.07 11.37
C ARG A 95 3.60 -8.87 12.83
N LEU A 96 4.48 -8.24 13.60
CA LEU A 96 4.26 -7.86 15.00
C LEU A 96 3.52 -6.51 15.13
N GLY A 97 3.37 -5.74 14.05
CA GLY A 97 2.77 -4.41 14.06
C GLY A 97 3.75 -3.27 14.41
N SER A 98 5.02 -3.60 14.60
CA SER A 98 6.14 -2.68 14.82
C SER A 98 6.64 -2.11 13.48
N PHE A 99 5.95 -1.10 12.96
CA PHE A 99 6.23 -0.55 11.62
C PHE A 99 7.42 0.42 11.61
N GLU A 100 7.64 1.19 12.68
CA GLU A 100 8.83 2.04 12.85
C GLU A 100 10.12 1.22 12.81
N GLU A 101 10.22 0.14 13.57
CA GLU A 101 11.40 -0.73 13.60
C GLU A 101 11.61 -1.44 12.25
N ALA A 102 10.50 -1.78 11.56
CA ALA A 102 10.57 -2.32 10.20
C ALA A 102 11.13 -1.30 9.19
N LEU A 103 10.84 -0.01 9.38
CA LEU A 103 11.38 1.06 8.54
C LEU A 103 12.88 1.27 8.79
N GLU A 104 13.32 1.24 10.05
CA GLU A 104 14.75 1.28 10.39
C GLU A 104 15.51 0.12 9.74
N ASP A 105 14.97 -1.10 9.80
CA ASP A 105 15.54 -2.26 9.13
C ASP A 105 15.58 -2.13 7.59
N ALA A 106 14.57 -1.51 7.00
CA ALA A 106 14.57 -1.25 5.56
C ALA A 106 15.65 -0.23 5.16
N SER A 107 15.80 0.85 5.93
CA SER A 107 16.84 1.86 5.68
C SER A 107 18.26 1.31 5.87
N THR A 108 18.47 0.44 6.88
CA THR A 108 19.77 -0.25 7.05
C THR A 108 20.05 -1.20 5.89
N ALA A 109 19.07 -1.94 5.40
CA ALA A 109 19.21 -2.77 4.21
C ALA A 109 19.62 -1.94 2.98
N LEU A 110 19.02 -0.76 2.80
CA LEU A 110 19.38 0.15 1.72
C LEU A 110 20.81 0.69 1.87
N SER A 111 21.24 1.05 3.07
CA SER A 111 22.60 1.51 3.33
C SER A 111 23.67 0.46 2.98
N ILE A 112 23.34 -0.83 3.15
CA ILE A 112 24.22 -1.95 2.81
C ILE A 112 24.27 -2.17 1.31
N ASN A 113 23.11 -2.16 0.64
CA ASN A 113 23.03 -2.35 -0.80
C ASN A 113 22.14 -1.28 -1.46
N PRO A 114 22.72 -0.12 -1.83
CA PRO A 114 22.02 0.98 -2.48
C PRO A 114 21.63 0.69 -3.94
N SER A 115 22.17 -0.37 -4.54
CA SER A 115 21.88 -0.73 -5.94
C SER A 115 20.63 -1.59 -6.09
N SER A 116 20.09 -2.10 -4.98
CA SER A 116 18.93 -3.00 -5.01
C SER A 116 17.62 -2.22 -5.01
N SER A 117 16.86 -2.34 -6.10
CA SER A 117 15.50 -1.81 -6.20
C SER A 117 14.55 -2.39 -5.15
N ALA A 118 14.75 -3.65 -4.76
CA ALA A 118 13.96 -4.31 -3.72
C ALA A 118 14.07 -3.62 -2.34
N ASN A 119 15.23 -3.02 -2.03
CA ASN A 119 15.42 -2.29 -0.77
C ASN A 119 14.62 -0.98 -0.76
N TYR A 120 14.68 -0.21 -1.85
CA TYR A 120 13.87 1.01 -2.00
C TYR A 120 12.36 0.73 -1.92
N ILE A 121 11.90 -0.35 -2.57
CA ILE A 121 10.48 -0.74 -2.52
C ILE A 121 10.06 -1.11 -1.09
N LEU A 122 10.93 -1.82 -0.36
CA LEU A 122 10.64 -2.20 1.02
C LEU A 122 10.53 -0.98 1.94
N GLU A 123 11.46 -0.03 1.82
CA GLU A 123 11.44 1.21 2.59
C GLU A 123 10.20 2.05 2.27
N ALA A 124 9.92 2.28 0.98
CA ALA A 124 8.75 3.03 0.53
C ALA A 124 7.44 2.38 1.01
N LYS A 125 7.38 1.05 1.05
CA LYS A 125 6.22 0.31 1.59
C LYS A 125 5.99 0.60 3.07
N TYR A 126 7.03 0.62 3.90
CA TYR A 126 6.85 0.90 5.33
C TYR A 126 6.59 2.37 5.61
N MET A 127 7.21 3.28 4.85
CA MET A 127 6.85 4.71 4.88
C MET A 127 5.37 4.92 4.50
N HIS A 128 4.87 4.16 3.53
CA HIS A 128 3.44 4.19 3.15
C HIS A 128 2.53 3.72 4.29
N THR A 129 2.86 2.61 4.95
CA THR A 129 2.08 2.14 6.12
C THR A 129 2.09 3.13 7.29
N LEU A 130 3.15 3.93 7.42
CA LEU A 130 3.30 4.97 8.43
C LEU A 130 2.71 6.33 8.00
N HIS A 131 1.98 6.39 6.88
CA HIS A 131 1.41 7.61 6.33
C HIS A 131 2.44 8.71 6.00
N ARG A 132 3.69 8.34 5.71
CA ARG A 132 4.76 9.25 5.23
C ARG A 132 4.85 9.18 3.71
N LEU A 133 3.77 9.54 3.02
CA LEU A 133 3.64 9.26 1.59
C LEU A 133 4.55 10.14 0.72
N SER A 134 4.89 11.36 1.15
CA SER A 134 5.86 12.21 0.43
C SER A 134 7.24 11.53 0.28
N ASP A 135 7.72 10.95 1.37
CA ASP A 135 9.05 10.35 1.49
C ASP A 135 9.07 8.98 0.81
N ALA A 136 7.96 8.23 0.93
CA ALA A 136 7.75 6.98 0.20
C ALA A 136 7.84 7.21 -1.33
N GLY A 137 7.32 8.34 -1.81
CA GLY A 137 7.39 8.69 -3.22
C GLY A 137 8.79 8.93 -3.76
N SER A 138 9.58 9.71 -3.04
CA SER A 138 10.94 10.08 -3.47
C SER A 138 11.90 8.89 -3.42
N THR A 139 11.85 8.09 -2.35
CA THR A 139 12.65 6.86 -2.20
C THR A 139 12.33 5.85 -3.30
N LEU A 140 11.04 5.70 -3.62
CA LEU A 140 10.58 4.81 -4.69
C LEU A 140 11.09 5.26 -6.08
N LEU A 141 11.05 6.57 -6.37
CA LEU A 141 11.58 7.12 -7.61
C LEU A 141 13.09 6.91 -7.74
N GLN A 142 13.85 7.09 -6.67
CA GLN A 142 15.28 6.77 -6.64
C GLN A 142 15.52 5.30 -6.98
N GLY A 143 14.72 4.40 -6.42
CA GLY A 143 14.78 2.97 -6.70
C GLY A 143 14.52 2.60 -8.17
N LEU A 144 13.74 3.37 -8.92
CA LEU A 144 13.56 3.14 -10.36
C LEU A 144 14.71 3.62 -11.21
N THR A 145 15.33 4.74 -10.84
CA THR A 145 16.38 5.36 -11.66
C THR A 145 17.62 4.45 -11.84
N GLY A 146 17.78 3.43 -11.00
CA GLY A 146 18.84 2.43 -11.10
C GLY A 146 18.45 1.09 -11.76
N VAL A 147 17.20 0.90 -12.20
CA VAL A 147 16.68 -0.38 -12.70
C VAL A 147 16.70 -0.42 -14.24
N ALA A 148 17.28 -1.47 -14.81
CA ALA A 148 17.21 -1.72 -16.25
C ALA A 148 15.76 -2.02 -16.66
N GLU A 149 15.29 -1.48 -17.78
CA GLU A 149 13.90 -1.59 -18.29
C GLU A 149 13.36 -3.03 -18.33
N SER A 150 14.22 -4.05 -18.43
CA SER A 150 13.83 -5.46 -18.42
C SER A 150 13.21 -5.94 -17.10
N ASP A 151 13.62 -5.39 -15.96
CA ASP A 151 13.09 -5.77 -14.64
C ASP A 151 11.77 -5.04 -14.32
N LEU A 152 11.49 -3.97 -15.06
CA LEU A 152 10.29 -3.12 -14.94
C LEU A 152 9.01 -3.84 -15.39
N ALA A 153 9.14 -4.89 -16.21
CA ALA A 153 8.02 -5.65 -16.78
C ALA A 153 7.23 -6.48 -15.74
N SER A 154 7.73 -6.63 -14.51
CA SER A 154 6.99 -7.20 -13.38
C SER A 154 6.12 -6.17 -12.61
N GLY A 155 6.05 -4.93 -13.13
CA GLY A 155 5.67 -3.66 -12.49
C GLY A 155 4.25 -3.45 -11.98
N THR A 156 3.54 -4.49 -11.55
CA THR A 156 2.21 -4.32 -10.90
C THR A 156 2.31 -3.77 -9.47
N SER A 157 3.46 -3.90 -8.80
CA SER A 157 3.65 -3.40 -7.42
C SER A 157 3.93 -1.90 -7.32
N PHE A 158 4.29 -1.25 -8.43
CA PHE A 158 4.87 0.09 -8.41
C PHE A 158 3.85 1.21 -8.68
N ALA A 159 2.92 0.96 -9.61
CA ALA A 159 1.89 1.93 -9.99
C ALA A 159 0.98 2.33 -8.81
N HIS A 160 0.64 1.36 -7.94
CA HIS A 160 -0.23 1.55 -6.77
C HIS A 160 0.39 2.45 -5.69
N LEU A 161 1.70 2.30 -5.46
CA LEU A 161 2.41 3.09 -4.45
C LEU A 161 2.62 4.52 -4.94
N LEU A 162 2.94 4.72 -6.22
CA LEU A 162 2.97 6.04 -6.83
C LEU A 162 1.62 6.77 -6.80
N ASP A 163 0.51 6.05 -7.02
CA ASP A 163 -0.82 6.66 -7.01
C ASP A 163 -1.21 7.16 -5.61
N SER A 164 -0.88 6.39 -4.57
CA SER A 164 -1.07 6.80 -3.17
C SER A 164 -0.24 8.03 -2.80
N VAL A 165 1.03 8.07 -3.24
CA VAL A 165 1.95 9.19 -3.05
C VAL A 165 1.43 10.47 -3.72
N ARG A 166 0.84 10.36 -4.92
CA ARG A 166 0.26 11.50 -5.64
C ARG A 166 -0.90 12.14 -4.87
N ARG A 167 -1.71 11.34 -4.16
CA ARG A 167 -2.90 11.78 -3.43
C ARG A 167 -2.57 12.52 -2.11
N ASP A 168 -1.44 12.24 -1.48
CA ASP A 168 -1.06 12.83 -0.17
C ASP A 168 -0.34 14.18 -0.26
N ARG A 169 0.05 14.62 -1.47
CA ARG A 169 0.62 15.97 -1.64
C ARG A 169 -0.38 17.02 -1.17
N ALA A 170 0.11 18.01 -0.44
CA ALA A 170 -0.64 19.02 0.31
C ALA A 170 -1.54 19.95 -0.53
N TYR A 171 -2.59 19.40 -1.12
CA TYR A 171 -3.83 20.13 -1.39
C TYR A 171 -4.75 20.12 -0.15
N PHE A 172 -4.45 19.28 0.85
CA PHE A 172 -5.11 19.25 2.15
C PHE A 172 -4.65 20.40 3.06
N ARG A 173 -5.33 21.54 2.95
CA ARG A 173 -5.33 22.57 3.99
C ARG A 173 -6.24 22.09 5.12
N LYS A 174 -5.74 22.12 6.36
CA LYS A 174 -6.51 21.91 7.60
C LYS A 174 -7.81 22.72 7.54
N PRO A 175 -9.00 22.16 7.84
CA PRO A 175 -10.23 22.95 7.84
C PRO A 175 -10.07 24.06 8.87
N LEU A 176 -10.20 25.31 8.41
CA LEU A 176 -10.41 26.45 9.30
C LEU A 176 -11.67 26.13 10.12
N SER A 177 -11.55 26.31 11.43
CA SER A 177 -12.61 26.12 12.43
C SER A 177 -13.96 26.58 11.92
N GLU A 178 -14.99 25.77 12.20
CA GLU A 178 -16.36 25.92 11.74
C GLU A 178 -16.83 27.39 11.73
N PRO A 179 -17.34 27.91 10.61
CA PRO A 179 -18.25 29.03 10.68
C PRO A 179 -19.55 28.50 11.30
N SER A 180 -19.67 28.78 12.59
CA SER A 180 -20.90 28.87 13.36
C SER A 180 -22.10 29.25 12.51
N SER A 181 -23.16 28.44 12.60
CA SER A 181 -24.58 28.83 12.54
C SER A 181 -24.85 30.19 11.89
N CYS A 182 -25.23 30.21 10.61
CA CYS A 182 -25.99 31.33 10.07
C CYS A 182 -27.01 30.88 9.02
N PHE A 183 -28.26 30.87 9.50
CA PHE A 183 -29.45 31.40 8.84
C PHE A 183 -29.93 30.77 7.52
N ASP A 184 -31.04 30.05 7.68
CA ASP A 184 -32.17 30.04 6.76
C ASP A 184 -32.35 31.38 6.05
N LYS A 185 -32.37 31.32 4.71
CA LYS A 185 -33.30 32.06 3.83
C LYS A 185 -33.05 31.66 2.38
N SER A 186 -33.92 30.80 1.86
CA SER A 186 -34.54 31.08 0.56
C SER A 186 -35.80 30.23 0.40
N ALA A 187 -36.87 30.75 0.99
CA ALA A 187 -38.22 30.50 0.52
C ALA A 187 -38.38 31.21 -0.83
N ALA A 188 -38.41 30.44 -1.92
CA ALA A 188 -39.01 30.89 -3.17
C ALA A 188 -39.61 29.71 -3.94
N ARG A 189 -40.93 29.61 -3.84
CA ARG A 189 -41.87 28.97 -4.77
C ARG A 189 -41.88 27.42 -4.83
N ALA A 190 -42.45 26.82 -3.79
CA ALA A 190 -43.03 25.48 -3.87
C ALA A 190 -44.57 25.57 -3.73
N THR A 191 -45.26 25.84 -4.84
CA THR A 191 -46.67 25.52 -4.99
C THR A 191 -46.81 24.40 -6.01
N SER A 192 -46.47 23.19 -5.61
CA SER A 192 -47.15 22.01 -6.13
C SER A 192 -47.27 21.01 -4.98
N THR A 193 -48.47 20.94 -4.44
CA THR A 193 -48.90 19.82 -3.61
C THR A 193 -48.69 18.54 -4.40
N GLY A 194 -47.86 17.62 -3.90
CA GLY A 194 -47.71 16.26 -4.43
C GLY A 194 -48.99 15.45 -4.22
N LYS A 195 -50.00 15.75 -5.02
CA LYS A 195 -51.14 14.88 -5.33
C LYS A 195 -51.03 14.61 -6.81
N THR A 196 -50.73 13.38 -7.20
CA THR A 196 -50.84 12.98 -8.60
C THR A 196 -52.29 13.23 -9.04
N SER A 197 -52.46 13.86 -10.19
CA SER A 197 -53.77 14.23 -10.73
C SER A 197 -54.72 13.02 -10.72
N VAL A 198 -55.97 13.24 -10.32
CA VAL A 198 -57.05 12.24 -10.41
C VAL A 198 -57.29 11.82 -11.87
N PHE A 199 -56.91 12.67 -12.83
CA PHE A 199 -57.06 12.49 -14.27
C PHE A 199 -55.77 12.04 -14.97
N ASP A 200 -54.86 11.35 -14.28
CA ASP A 200 -53.74 10.69 -14.96
C ASP A 200 -54.30 9.48 -15.74
N PRO A 201 -54.22 9.44 -17.09
CA PRO A 201 -54.81 8.37 -17.91
C PRO A 201 -54.19 6.99 -17.66
N ARG A 202 -53.11 6.90 -16.88
CA ARG A 202 -52.50 5.63 -16.43
C ARG A 202 -53.11 5.08 -15.14
N LYS A 203 -53.94 5.86 -14.45
CA LYS A 203 -54.57 5.49 -13.18
C LYS A 203 -55.89 4.76 -13.48
N ILE A 204 -55.79 3.45 -13.68
CA ILE A 204 -56.97 2.59 -13.90
C ILE A 204 -57.74 2.51 -12.58
N PHE A 205 -58.98 3.02 -12.58
CA PHE A 205 -59.93 2.84 -11.50
C PHE A 205 -60.60 1.48 -11.67
N ASP A 206 -60.07 0.43 -11.06
CA ASP A 206 -60.84 -0.80 -10.91
C ASP A 206 -60.70 -1.36 -9.49
N THR A 207 -61.87 -1.47 -8.88
CA THR A 207 -62.20 -2.23 -7.67
C THR A 207 -61.83 -3.70 -7.85
N ASP A 208 -61.41 -4.32 -6.75
CA ASP A 208 -61.02 -5.73 -6.57
C ASP A 208 -59.54 -6.06 -6.88
N GLY A 209 -58.71 -5.78 -5.88
CA GLY A 209 -57.29 -6.15 -5.83
C GLY A 209 -56.38 -4.94 -5.96
N PHE A 210 -55.82 -4.49 -4.84
CA PHE A 210 -54.75 -3.49 -4.79
C PHE A 210 -53.51 -4.01 -5.53
N ASN A 211 -53.52 -3.95 -6.87
CA ASN A 211 -52.38 -4.33 -7.70
C ASN A 211 -51.37 -3.18 -7.75
N ALA A 212 -51.04 -2.64 -6.58
CA ALA A 212 -49.96 -1.68 -6.44
C ALA A 212 -48.65 -2.41 -6.77
N LYS A 213 -47.92 -1.87 -7.74
CA LYS A 213 -46.66 -2.41 -8.22
C LYS A 213 -45.50 -1.68 -7.55
N LYS A 214 -44.31 -2.27 -7.64
CA LYS A 214 -43.07 -1.58 -7.26
C LYS A 214 -42.92 -0.31 -8.09
N PRO A 215 -42.28 0.74 -7.58
CA PRO A 215 -42.08 1.96 -8.34
C PRO A 215 -41.16 1.69 -9.54
N ASP A 216 -41.34 2.47 -10.60
CA ASP A 216 -40.47 2.42 -11.76
C ASP A 216 -39.07 2.93 -11.43
N ARG A 217 -38.12 2.58 -12.30
CA ARG A 217 -36.73 3.01 -12.20
C ARG A 217 -36.64 4.55 -12.18
N PRO A 218 -36.00 5.17 -11.16
CA PRO A 218 -35.83 6.61 -11.13
C PRO A 218 -34.75 7.08 -12.12
N SER A 219 -34.95 8.27 -12.68
CA SER A 219 -33.98 8.97 -13.53
C SER A 219 -33.10 9.89 -12.69
N LEU A 220 -31.80 9.61 -12.65
CA LEU A 220 -30.80 10.36 -11.88
C LEU A 220 -29.97 11.23 -12.81
N PHE A 221 -29.78 12.50 -12.44
CA PHE A 221 -29.07 13.52 -13.20
C PHE A 221 -27.97 14.16 -12.35
N LEU A 222 -26.82 14.44 -12.98
CA LEU A 222 -25.76 15.25 -12.41
C LEU A 222 -26.12 16.73 -12.59
N VAL A 223 -26.16 17.50 -11.50
CA VAL A 223 -26.42 18.95 -11.56
C VAL A 223 -25.10 19.71 -11.54
N GLU A 224 -24.31 19.51 -10.49
CA GLU A 224 -23.02 20.17 -10.31
C GLU A 224 -22.00 19.17 -9.79
N ARG A 225 -20.79 19.26 -10.34
CA ARG A 225 -19.62 18.52 -9.86
C ARG A 225 -18.60 19.52 -9.39
N THR A 226 -18.23 19.40 -8.12
CA THR A 226 -17.03 20.05 -7.57
C THR A 226 -15.98 18.98 -7.29
N THR A 227 -14.77 19.40 -6.94
CA THR A 227 -13.67 18.49 -6.61
C THR A 227 -13.94 17.66 -5.36
N THR A 228 -14.81 18.12 -4.44
CA THR A 228 -15.05 17.47 -3.14
C THR A 228 -16.52 17.20 -2.84
N SER A 229 -17.41 17.56 -3.76
CA SER A 229 -18.83 17.31 -3.63
C SER A 229 -19.51 17.16 -4.99
N VAL A 230 -20.52 16.31 -5.03
CA VAL A 230 -21.33 16.06 -6.21
C VAL A 230 -22.78 16.31 -5.85
N GLN A 231 -23.45 17.12 -6.66
CA GLN A 231 -24.87 17.43 -6.53
C GLN A 231 -25.65 16.63 -7.56
N VAL A 232 -26.55 15.78 -7.06
CA VAL A 232 -27.41 14.92 -7.86
C VAL A 232 -28.86 15.32 -7.70
N ARG A 233 -29.62 15.29 -8.80
CA ARG A 233 -31.06 15.54 -8.84
C ARG A 233 -31.75 14.38 -9.54
N TRP A 234 -32.98 14.09 -9.14
CA TRP A 234 -33.79 13.06 -9.79
C TRP A 234 -35.24 13.47 -9.94
N GLU A 235 -35.88 12.86 -10.92
CA GLU A 235 -37.32 12.99 -11.14
C GLU A 235 -38.10 11.93 -10.37
N GLU A 236 -39.37 12.22 -10.09
CA GLU A 236 -40.28 11.25 -9.47
C GLU A 236 -40.63 10.16 -10.49
N PRO A 237 -40.24 8.89 -10.26
CA PRO A 237 -40.68 7.81 -11.14
C PRO A 237 -42.17 7.51 -10.92
N TYR A 238 -42.77 6.79 -11.87
CA TYR A 238 -44.12 6.30 -11.70
C TYR A 238 -44.21 5.43 -10.44
N ASN A 239 -45.14 5.77 -9.56
CA ASN A 239 -45.25 5.21 -8.23
C ASN A 239 -45.88 3.81 -8.20
N GLY A 240 -46.30 3.27 -9.35
CA GLY A 240 -46.89 1.94 -9.45
C GLY A 240 -48.27 1.83 -8.78
N GLY A 241 -48.91 2.94 -8.44
CA GLY A 241 -50.20 2.97 -7.74
C GLY A 241 -50.12 3.19 -6.22
N ASP A 242 -48.93 3.14 -5.60
CA ASP A 242 -48.72 3.40 -4.16
C ASP A 242 -47.64 4.49 -3.95
N PRO A 243 -47.89 5.54 -3.15
CA PRO A 243 -46.95 6.66 -3.00
C PRO A 243 -45.55 6.25 -2.55
N ILE A 244 -44.54 6.81 -3.23
CA ILE A 244 -43.13 6.67 -2.85
C ILE A 244 -42.89 7.53 -1.61
N TYR A 245 -42.40 6.93 -0.53
CA TYR A 245 -42.13 7.66 0.71
C TYR A 245 -40.63 7.90 0.95
N ARG A 246 -39.75 7.16 0.28
CA ARG A 246 -38.28 7.24 0.48
C ARG A 246 -37.50 7.01 -0.82
N TYR A 247 -36.37 7.71 -0.93
CA TYR A 247 -35.31 7.43 -1.90
C TYR A 247 -34.03 7.02 -1.18
N VAL A 248 -33.30 6.06 -1.76
CA VAL A 248 -32.02 5.58 -1.25
C VAL A 248 -30.95 5.88 -2.30
N LEU A 249 -30.00 6.74 -1.93
CA LEU A 249 -28.83 7.04 -2.74
C LEU A 249 -27.65 6.17 -2.29
N GLN A 250 -27.06 5.46 -3.23
CA GLN A 250 -25.82 4.72 -3.03
C GLN A 250 -24.71 5.27 -3.92
N MET A 251 -23.49 5.12 -3.43
CA MET A 251 -22.27 5.49 -4.12
C MET A 251 -21.28 4.34 -4.05
N ALA A 252 -20.61 4.10 -5.15
CA ALA A 252 -19.40 3.28 -5.20
C ALA A 252 -18.24 4.19 -5.57
N ALA A 253 -17.20 4.20 -4.75
CA ALA A 253 -15.95 4.87 -5.06
C ALA A 253 -15.04 3.91 -5.82
N TYR A 254 -14.33 4.40 -6.83
CA TYR A 254 -13.20 3.67 -7.36
C TYR A 254 -12.10 3.64 -6.30
N GLU A 255 -11.65 2.45 -5.92
CA GLU A 255 -10.61 2.30 -4.90
C GLU A 255 -9.66 1.20 -5.34
N VAL A 256 -8.36 1.54 -5.39
CA VAL A 256 -7.32 0.56 -5.61
C VAL A 256 -6.75 0.18 -4.26
N ARG A 257 -7.07 -1.02 -3.77
CA ARG A 257 -6.58 -1.49 -2.47
C ARG A 257 -6.26 -2.98 -2.49
N TRP A 258 -5.28 -3.37 -1.70
CA TRP A 258 -4.97 -4.77 -1.48
C TRP A 258 -6.01 -5.39 -0.55
N ASP A 259 -6.81 -6.33 -1.06
CA ASP A 259 -7.73 -7.09 -0.22
C ASP A 259 -6.98 -8.27 0.40
N GLU A 260 -6.59 -8.13 1.67
CA GLU A 260 -5.86 -9.17 2.40
C GLU A 260 -6.61 -10.50 2.45
N LYS A 261 -7.95 -10.48 2.42
CA LYS A 261 -8.78 -11.68 2.49
C LYS A 261 -8.74 -12.45 1.17
N LYS A 262 -8.84 -11.73 0.06
CA LYS A 262 -8.85 -12.30 -1.28
C LYS A 262 -7.44 -12.49 -1.86
N LYS A 263 -6.41 -11.93 -1.22
CA LYS A 263 -5.02 -11.89 -1.69
C LYS A 263 -4.91 -11.39 -3.13
N MET A 264 -5.77 -10.45 -3.49
CA MET A 264 -5.84 -9.87 -4.83
C MET A 264 -5.97 -8.36 -4.73
N LEU A 265 -5.45 -7.68 -5.74
CA LEU A 265 -5.61 -6.24 -5.88
C LEU A 265 -7.05 -5.97 -6.32
N LEU A 266 -7.80 -5.24 -5.50
CA LEU A 266 -9.08 -4.68 -5.93
C LEU A 266 -8.74 -3.43 -6.74
N ASP A 267 -8.88 -3.49 -8.05
CA ASP A 267 -8.72 -2.38 -9.00
C ASP A 267 -10.05 -2.19 -9.73
N ASN A 268 -11.08 -1.84 -8.96
CA ASN A 268 -12.44 -1.66 -9.44
C ASN A 268 -13.22 -0.76 -8.46
N TYR A 269 -14.44 -0.41 -8.83
CA TYR A 269 -15.41 0.19 -7.93
C TYR A 269 -15.63 -0.70 -6.70
N CYS A 270 -15.51 -0.09 -5.52
CA CYS A 270 -15.92 -0.70 -4.27
C CYS A 270 -17.41 -1.03 -4.27
N ASP A 271 -17.83 -1.85 -3.31
CA ASP A 271 -19.24 -2.15 -3.12
C ASP A 271 -20.03 -0.85 -2.88
N PHE A 272 -21.23 -0.77 -3.47
CA PHE A 272 -22.10 0.39 -3.30
C PHE A 272 -22.48 0.60 -1.84
N VAL A 273 -21.99 1.69 -1.26
CA VAL A 273 -22.29 2.12 0.10
C VAL A 273 -23.49 3.06 0.08
N LYS A 274 -24.34 2.94 1.10
CA LYS A 274 -25.48 3.83 1.31
C LYS A 274 -24.99 5.20 1.79
N VAL A 275 -25.21 6.23 0.97
CA VAL A 275 -24.80 7.60 1.28
C VAL A 275 -25.88 8.31 2.08
N GLN A 276 -27.11 8.31 1.54
CA GLN A 276 -28.20 9.08 2.12
C GLN A 276 -29.57 8.44 1.88
N GLU A 277 -30.46 8.58 2.87
CA GLU A 277 -31.88 8.33 2.72
C GLU A 277 -32.64 9.63 2.68
N CYS A 278 -33.39 9.82 1.62
CA CYS A 278 -34.13 11.03 1.36
C CYS A 278 -35.63 10.76 1.54
N LYS A 279 -36.35 11.71 2.13
CA LYS A 279 -37.81 11.68 2.21
C LYS A 279 -38.39 11.95 0.82
N TYR A 280 -39.63 11.55 0.58
CA TYR A 280 -40.32 11.70 -0.71
C TYR A 280 -40.31 13.11 -1.33
N ARG A 281 -40.17 14.17 -0.52
CA ARG A 281 -40.14 15.56 -1.01
C ARG A 281 -38.78 15.98 -1.55
N THR A 282 -37.72 15.27 -1.20
CA THR A 282 -36.37 15.61 -1.62
C THR A 282 -36.16 15.11 -3.04
N ARG A 283 -35.76 16.03 -3.93
CA ARG A 283 -35.46 15.75 -5.34
C ARG A 283 -34.01 16.00 -5.70
N GLU A 284 -33.25 16.54 -4.76
CA GLU A 284 -31.88 17.01 -4.96
C GLU A 284 -31.09 16.85 -3.67
N VAL A 285 -29.84 16.42 -3.82
CA VAL A 285 -28.90 16.17 -2.73
C VAL A 285 -27.50 16.54 -3.17
N THR A 286 -26.79 17.22 -2.29
CA THR A 286 -25.34 17.40 -2.38
C THR A 286 -24.65 16.36 -1.49
N VAL A 287 -23.79 15.55 -2.08
CA VAL A 287 -22.94 14.59 -1.37
C VAL A 287 -21.59 15.25 -1.09
N PRO A 288 -21.30 15.66 0.17
CA PRO A 288 -20.03 16.29 0.54
C PRO A 288 -18.94 15.25 0.84
N ASN A 289 -17.71 15.72 1.03
CA ASN A 289 -16.55 14.94 1.48
C ASN A 289 -16.12 13.82 0.52
N LEU A 290 -16.25 14.07 -0.78
CA LEU A 290 -15.68 13.21 -1.81
C LEU A 290 -14.17 13.49 -1.94
N LEU A 291 -13.39 12.44 -2.21
CA LEU A 291 -11.98 12.57 -2.54
C LEU A 291 -11.85 13.22 -3.92
N PRO A 292 -11.02 14.28 -4.06
CA PRO A 292 -10.73 14.90 -5.34
C PRO A 292 -9.99 13.93 -6.27
N ASP A 293 -10.23 14.09 -7.56
CA ASP A 293 -9.61 13.29 -8.63
C ASP A 293 -9.89 11.77 -8.51
N ASN A 294 -11.04 11.42 -7.93
CA ASN A 294 -11.52 10.04 -7.87
C ASN A 294 -12.81 9.88 -8.68
N GLU A 295 -13.01 8.68 -9.20
CA GLU A 295 -14.22 8.30 -9.93
C GLU A 295 -15.26 7.73 -8.98
N TYR A 296 -16.51 8.16 -9.16
CA TYR A 296 -17.63 7.67 -8.36
C TYR A 296 -18.78 7.26 -9.27
N LYS A 297 -19.45 6.18 -8.86
CA LYS A 297 -20.72 5.74 -9.43
C LYS A 297 -21.84 5.98 -8.44
N PHE A 298 -22.85 6.72 -8.87
CA PHE A 298 -24.06 6.95 -8.10
C PHE A 298 -25.22 6.16 -8.66
N ARG A 299 -26.04 5.60 -7.76
CA ARG A 299 -27.31 4.97 -8.13
C ARG A 299 -28.39 5.27 -7.11
N LEU A 300 -29.61 5.44 -7.59
CA LEU A 300 -30.77 5.80 -6.79
C LEU A 300 -31.84 4.71 -6.90
N ALA A 301 -32.54 4.44 -5.80
CA ALA A 301 -33.76 3.63 -5.81
C ALA A 301 -34.90 4.33 -5.08
N ALA A 302 -36.11 4.16 -5.60
CA ALA A 302 -37.36 4.60 -4.99
C ALA A 302 -37.97 3.47 -4.15
N ILE A 303 -38.63 3.81 -3.05
CA ILE A 303 -39.29 2.83 -2.16
C ILE A 303 -40.73 3.27 -1.91
N ASN A 304 -41.67 2.39 -2.24
CA ASN A 304 -43.08 2.45 -1.82
C ASN A 304 -43.38 1.31 -0.83
N SER A 305 -44.64 1.17 -0.40
CA SER A 305 -45.06 0.17 0.59
C SER A 305 -44.98 -1.26 0.05
N ILE A 306 -44.99 -1.42 -1.28
CA ILE A 306 -44.87 -2.71 -1.98
C ILE A 306 -43.41 -3.15 -2.06
N GLY A 307 -42.49 -2.20 -2.21
CA GLY A 307 -41.06 -2.47 -2.12
C GLY A 307 -40.19 -1.48 -2.86
N LYS A 308 -38.96 -1.92 -3.08
CA LYS A 308 -37.91 -1.12 -3.71
C LYS A 308 -37.93 -1.27 -5.24
N SER A 309 -37.79 -0.15 -5.94
CA SER A 309 -37.61 -0.11 -7.39
C SER A 309 -36.28 -0.73 -7.82
N GLU A 310 -36.13 -0.94 -9.13
CA GLU A 310 -34.81 -1.13 -9.72
C GLU A 310 -33.94 0.12 -9.50
N TRP A 311 -32.62 -0.08 -9.48
CA TRP A 311 -31.65 1.00 -9.38
C TRP A 311 -31.67 1.85 -10.64
N SER A 312 -31.48 3.17 -10.52
CA SER A 312 -31.28 4.09 -11.64
C SER A 312 -30.13 3.66 -12.55
N VAL A 313 -30.01 4.29 -13.72
CA VAL A 313 -28.77 4.18 -14.51
C VAL A 313 -27.62 4.67 -13.63
N GLU A 314 -26.51 3.94 -13.64
CA GLU A 314 -25.32 4.32 -12.89
C GLU A 314 -24.81 5.63 -13.46
N LEU A 315 -24.74 6.65 -12.60
CA LEU A 315 -24.23 7.95 -12.95
C LEU A 315 -22.75 7.99 -12.56
N GLU A 316 -21.89 8.02 -13.57
CA GLU A 316 -20.45 8.16 -13.43
C GLU A 316 -20.10 9.66 -13.35
N THR A 317 -19.19 10.04 -12.45
CA THR A 317 -18.78 11.44 -12.26
C THR A 317 -17.47 11.77 -12.91
#